data_AF-A0A3D1F4C7-F1
#
_entry.id   AF-A0A3D1F4C7-F1
#
_cell.length_a   1.000
_cell.length_b   1.000
_cell.length_c   1.000
_cell.angle_alpha   90.00
_cell.angle_beta   90.00
_cell.angle_gamma   90.00
#
_symmetry.space_group_name_H-M   'P 1'
#
loop_
_entity.id
_entity.type
_entity.pdbx_description
1 polymer ?
#
loop_
_entity_poly.entity_id
_entity_poly.type
_entity_poly.pdbx_seq_one_letter_code
_entity_poly.pdbx_strand_id
1 'polypeptide(L)' 'MAWECPHLDQSDDNCRRLKQPCVPGRKGCTLPKNLKFAVPPEVRVAEVNTPAIKSDTDDSSH' A
#
# COMPACT_ATOMS: atom_id res chain seq x y z
N MET A 1 -16.48 9.32 -16.22
CA MET A 1 -15.99 7.93 -16.03
C MET A 1 -14.85 7.97 -15.03
N ALA A 2 -14.97 7.25 -13.91
CA ALA A 2 -13.86 7.08 -12.97
C ALA A 2 -12.96 5.94 -13.47
N TRP A 3 -11.66 6.06 -13.27
CA TRP A 3 -10.73 4.97 -13.55
C TRP A 3 -10.68 4.04 -12.34
N GLU A 4 -10.84 2.74 -12.56
CA GLU A 4 -10.74 1.72 -11.52
C GLU A 4 -9.62 0.74 -11.86
N CYS A 5 -8.80 0.40 -10.86
CA CYS A 5 -7.68 -0.51 -11.05
C CYS A 5 -8.17 -1.96 -11.06
N PRO A 6 -7.96 -2.75 -12.13
CA PRO A 6 -8.40 -4.15 -12.18
C PRO A 6 -7.66 -5.06 -11.19
N HIS A 7 -6.53 -4.59 -10.67
CA HIS A 7 -5.68 -5.33 -9.73
C HIS A 7 -5.91 -4.95 -8.28
N LEU A 8 -6.71 -3.92 -7.99
CA LEU A 8 -7.06 -3.57 -6.61
C LEU A 8 -8.00 -4.63 -6.06
N ASP A 9 -7.64 -5.18 -4.91
CA ASP A 9 -8.54 -5.89 -4.03
C ASP A 9 -9.15 -4.88 -3.07
N GLN A 10 -10.45 -4.62 -3.19
CA GLN A 10 -11.15 -3.65 -2.35
C GLN A 10 -11.37 -4.16 -0.93
N SER A 11 -11.28 -5.48 -0.69
CA SER A 11 -11.51 -6.05 0.64
C SER A 11 -10.31 -5.87 1.56
N ASP A 12 -9.10 -6.06 1.01
CA ASP A 12 -7.86 -6.08 1.80
C ASP A 12 -6.89 -4.94 1.45
N ASP A 13 -7.32 -3.96 0.64
CA ASP A 13 -6.48 -2.87 0.11
C ASP A 13 -5.16 -3.37 -0.50
N ASN A 14 -5.21 -4.53 -1.14
CA ASN A 14 -4.07 -5.25 -1.67
C ASN A 14 -4.02 -5.20 -3.19
N CYS A 15 -2.82 -5.23 -3.76
CA CYS A 15 -2.63 -5.34 -5.20
C CYS A 15 -2.51 -6.82 -5.59
N ARG A 16 -3.53 -7.41 -6.22
CA ARG A 16 -3.53 -8.82 -6.66
C ARG A 16 -2.38 -9.17 -7.61
N ARG A 17 -1.92 -8.20 -8.41
CA ARG A 17 -0.79 -8.34 -9.33
C ARG A 17 0.56 -8.39 -8.61
N LEU A 18 0.74 -7.56 -7.59
CA LEU A 18 2.01 -7.44 -6.86
C LEU A 18 2.04 -8.28 -5.58
N LYS A 19 0.89 -8.83 -5.17
CA LYS A 19 0.67 -9.64 -3.96
C LYS A 19 1.19 -8.95 -2.69
N GLN A 20 0.95 -7.64 -2.62
CA GLN A 20 1.41 -6.76 -1.55
C GLN A 20 0.43 -5.59 -1.40
N PRO A 21 0.53 -4.81 -0.29
CA PRO A 21 -0.35 -3.68 -0.08
C PRO A 21 -0.35 -2.71 -1.27
N CYS A 22 -1.54 -2.20 -1.59
CA CYS A 22 -1.73 -1.34 -2.74
C CYS A 22 -1.18 0.06 -2.43
N VAL A 23 -0.08 0.43 -3.09
CA VAL A 23 0.46 1.79 -3.06
C VAL A 23 0.39 2.38 -4.47
N PRO A 24 -0.54 3.33 -4.74
CA PRO A 24 -0.68 3.95 -6.06
C PRO A 24 0.63 4.57 -6.54
N GLY A 25 1.04 4.28 -7.78
CA GLY A 25 2.28 4.82 -8.37
C GLY A 25 3.56 4.05 -8.00
N ARG A 26 3.49 2.98 -7.20
CA ARG A 26 4.67 2.12 -6.95
C ARG A 26 5.19 1.48 -8.25
N LYS A 27 6.46 1.10 -8.27
CA LYS A 27 7.05 0.37 -9.42
C LYS A 27 6.21 -0.88 -9.74
N GLY A 28 5.72 -0.96 -10.98
CA GLY A 28 4.84 -2.04 -11.46
C GLY A 28 3.33 -1.76 -11.35
N CYS A 29 2.93 -0.61 -10.81
CA CYS A 29 1.55 -0.12 -10.82
C CYS A 29 1.13 0.30 -12.24
N THR A 30 -0.12 0.01 -12.60
CA THR A 30 -0.71 0.32 -13.92
C THR A 30 -1.36 1.70 -13.97
N LEU A 31 -1.13 2.54 -12.95
CA LEU A 31 -1.68 3.89 -12.89
C LEU A 31 -1.20 4.73 -14.08
N PRO A 32 -2.05 5.58 -14.68
CA PRO A 32 -1.61 6.48 -15.73
C PRO A 32 -0.48 7.41 -15.26
N LYS A 33 0.54 7.62 -16.10
CA LYS A 33 1.71 8.49 -15.81
C LYS A 33 1.34 9.98 -15.60
N ASN A 34 0.10 10.33 -15.90
CA ASN A 34 -0.41 11.70 -15.86
C ASN A 34 -0.85 12.10 -14.44
N LEU A 35 -0.96 11.14 -13.52
CA LEU A 35 -1.28 11.39 -12.12
C LEU A 35 -0.03 11.84 -11.35
N LYS A 36 -0.13 13.00 -10.71
CA LYS A 36 0.85 13.50 -9.75
C LYS A 36 0.30 13.34 -8.34
N PHE A 37 1.12 12.76 -7.46
CA PHE A 37 0.83 12.66 -6.04
C PHE A 37 1.55 13.78 -5.28
N ALA A 38 0.96 14.26 -4.19
CA ALA A 38 1.62 15.21 -3.30
C ALA A 38 2.86 14.58 -2.63
N VAL A 39 2.77 13.29 -2.29
CA VAL A 39 3.88 12.51 -1.72
C VAL A 39 4.37 11.47 -2.74
N PRO A 40 5.68 11.41 -3.04
CA PRO A 40 6.24 10.44 -3.97
C PRO A 40 5.88 8.99 -3.59
N PRO A 41 5.59 8.11 -4.57
CA PRO A 41 5.28 6.71 -4.29
C PRO A 41 6.36 5.97 -3.50
N GLU A 42 7.63 6.32 -3.69
CA GLU A 42 8.78 5.68 -3.04
C GLU A 42 8.73 5.83 -1.52
N VAL A 43 8.32 7.02 -1.05
CA VAL A 43 8.18 7.32 0.39
C VAL A 43 7.02 6.52 0.98
N ARG A 44 5.86 6.51 0.32
CA ARG A 44 4.68 5.76 0.78
C ARG A 44 4.91 4.25 0.81
N VAL A 45 5.65 3.72 -0.18
CA VAL A 45 6.02 2.30 -0.19
C VAL A 45 6.95 1.97 0.98
N ALA A 46 7.85 2.87 1.37
CA ALA A 46 8.75 2.67 2.50
C ALA A 46 8.00 2.60 3.85
N GLU A 47 6.99 3.45 4.04
CA GLU A 47 6.12 3.44 5.23
C GLU A 47 5.36 2.11 5.36
N VAL A 48 4.85 1.59 4.25
CA VAL A 48 4.09 0.32 4.21
C VAL A 48 4.98 -0.91 4.36
N ASN A 49 6.17 -0.89 3.76
CA ASN A 49 7.12 -2.01 3.82
C ASN A 49 7.87 -2.08 5.14
N THR A 50 7.84 -1.01 5.95
CA THR A 50 8.31 -1.06 7.32
C THR A 50 7.16 -1.61 8.16
N PRO A 51 7.13 -2.92 8.48
CA PRO A 51 6.13 -3.38 9.43
C PRO A 51 6.37 -2.59 10.70
N ALA A 52 5.37 -1.81 11.11
CA ALA A 52 5.34 -1.26 12.46
C ALA A 52 5.64 -2.43 13.39
N ILE A 53 6.76 -2.34 14.09
CA ILE A 53 7.12 -3.23 15.18
C ILE A 53 5.87 -3.32 16.03
N LYS A 54 5.21 -4.48 16.05
CA LYS A 54 4.16 -4.75 17.01
C LYS A 54 4.87 -4.70 18.36
N SER A 55 4.75 -3.55 19.04
CA SER A 55 4.92 -3.47 20.46
C SER A 55 3.74 -4.20 21.10
N ASP A 56 3.75 -5.53 20.97
CA ASP A 56 3.05 -6.42 21.90
C ASP A 56 3.89 -6.42 23.19
N THR A 57 3.78 -5.34 23.95
CA THR A 57 4.09 -5.34 25.38
C THR A 57 2.77 -5.12 26.09
N ASP A 58 2.20 -6.21 26.55
CA ASP A 58 1.22 -6.28 27.63
C ASP A 58 1.51 -7.64 28.31
N ASP A 59 2.58 -7.68 29.10
CA ASP A 59 2.55 -7.54 30.57
C ASP A 59 1.71 -8.64 31.24
N SER A 60 2.44 -9.59 31.82
CA SER A 60 1.93 -10.59 32.74
C SER A 60 1.13 -9.95 33.88
N SER A 61 -0.08 -10.42 34.17
CA SER A 61 -0.66 -10.28 35.52
C SER A 61 -1.72 -11.34 35.86
N HIS A 62 -1.32 -12.19 36.81
CA HIS A 62 -2.09 -13.05 37.75
C HIS A 62 -2.92 -14.23 37.23
#